data_AF-A0AAV5YI05-F1
#
_entry.id   AF-A0AAV5YI05-F1
#
_cell.length_a   1.000
_cell.length_b   1.000
_cell.length_c   1.000
_cell.angle_alpha   90.00
_cell.angle_beta   90.00
_cell.angle_gamma   90.00
#
_symmetry.space_group_name_H-M   'P 1'
#
loop_
_entity.id
_entity.type
_entity.pdbx_description
1 polymer ?
#
loop_
_entity_poly.entity_id
_entity_poly.type
_entity_poly.pdbx_seq_one_letter_code
_entity_poly.pdbx_strand_id
1 'polypeptide(L)'
;ATFMMSPAGIDDAGTLKAGVWGAINNYAWMPINIHRLIANIVFGGTIAGAYAAFRFLSAKTDEERARYDWMGYIGNFVALSAFIVLPFAGYYLGREIYAYNQTMGITMMGGFMSWLWIIQAILIGILFLGSNYYLWLGMERIPGAERYRKYVPPMLILLTIGFMVWATPRSMVVTLDEARAMGGTHHPLLGFFGVMSAKNTVVNLMILTTFLSYILYRRANKIPTKPWVKMGMAIQWAAFGAAALVVVFYGVYGYFVESIVRIGFSVYQVGAVIAAIVVVMAIDVPMFKGARSTGEIRWGTIAPHSQYVLILLAVTFTWLMGLMGFARSGIRQHWHVYGVLRDNSVDAVTPALGYAANVITVVTLTFFALVMFIFWLGGLADKGKEAAHAHGHAAPVLAGGSDRDDA
;
A
#
# COMPACT_ATOMS: atom_id res chain seq x y z
N ALA A 1 10.71 -0.13 -21.12
CA ALA A 1 9.64 0.59 -20.41
C ALA A 1 10.06 2.02 -20.00
N THR A 2 11.15 2.21 -19.23
CA THR A 2 11.62 3.55 -18.81
C THR A 2 12.04 4.42 -20.00
N PHE A 3 12.91 3.90 -20.86
CA PHE A 3 13.34 4.56 -22.09
C PHE A 3 12.16 4.90 -23.03
N MET A 4 11.12 4.08 -23.05
CA MET A 4 9.94 4.35 -23.89
C MET A 4 9.14 5.56 -23.41
N MET A 5 9.15 5.85 -22.09
CA MET A 5 8.42 6.97 -21.51
C MET A 5 9.26 8.25 -21.49
N SER A 6 10.55 8.13 -21.23
CA SER A 6 11.50 9.24 -21.20
C SER A 6 12.76 8.86 -21.97
N PRO A 7 12.74 8.82 -23.31
CA PRO A 7 13.93 8.53 -24.09
C PRO A 7 15.02 9.58 -23.82
N ALA A 8 16.27 9.10 -23.75
CA ALA A 8 17.46 9.91 -23.53
C ALA A 8 18.63 9.38 -24.35
N GLY A 9 19.61 10.23 -24.64
CA GLY A 9 20.81 9.82 -25.38
C GLY A 9 20.60 9.63 -26.90
N ILE A 10 19.49 10.13 -27.43
CA ILE A 10 19.15 10.09 -28.86
C ILE A 10 19.41 11.46 -29.52
N ASP A 11 19.69 11.46 -30.82
CA ASP A 11 19.73 12.68 -31.64
C ASP A 11 18.35 13.06 -32.20
N ASP A 12 18.27 14.17 -32.94
CA ASP A 12 17.03 14.68 -33.54
C ASP A 12 16.40 13.71 -34.55
N ALA A 13 17.19 12.78 -35.10
CA ALA A 13 16.71 11.72 -35.99
C ALA A 13 16.22 10.48 -35.20
N GLY A 14 16.30 10.48 -33.87
CA GLY A 14 15.93 9.36 -33.01
C GLY A 14 16.99 8.27 -32.90
N THR A 15 18.20 8.49 -33.42
CA THR A 15 19.29 7.53 -33.37
C THR A 15 19.98 7.59 -32.00
N LEU A 16 20.22 6.44 -31.38
CA LEU A 16 20.95 6.38 -30.11
C LEU A 16 22.44 6.73 -30.32
N LYS A 17 22.89 7.84 -29.74
CA LYS A 17 24.28 8.33 -29.86
C LYS A 17 25.07 8.23 -28.57
N ALA A 18 24.43 8.31 -27.41
CA ALA A 18 25.08 8.27 -26.10
C ALA A 18 25.33 6.83 -25.57
N GLY A 19 25.26 5.83 -26.47
CA GLY A 19 25.40 4.42 -26.13
C GLY A 19 24.30 3.88 -25.19
N VAL A 20 24.49 2.64 -24.75
CA VAL A 20 23.51 1.94 -23.89
C VAL A 20 23.29 2.67 -22.57
N TRP A 21 24.35 3.22 -21.97
CA TRP A 21 24.24 3.95 -20.71
C TRP A 21 23.36 5.21 -20.83
N GLY A 22 23.49 5.96 -21.92
CA GLY A 22 22.64 7.11 -22.19
C GLY A 22 21.16 6.75 -22.37
N ALA A 23 20.86 5.55 -22.88
CA ALA A 23 19.49 5.05 -22.97
C ALA A 23 18.93 4.63 -21.59
N ILE A 24 19.77 4.05 -20.72
CA ILE A 24 19.37 3.58 -19.39
C ILE A 24 19.16 4.76 -18.44
N ASN A 25 20.10 5.70 -18.41
CA ASN A 25 20.11 6.81 -17.46
C ASN A 25 19.15 7.94 -17.89
N ASN A 26 17.86 7.69 -17.72
CA ASN A 26 16.78 8.63 -18.03
C ASN A 26 15.94 8.99 -16.80
N TYR A 27 15.11 10.03 -16.93
CA TYR A 27 14.24 10.55 -15.87
C TYR A 27 13.40 9.48 -15.18
N ALA A 28 12.86 8.50 -15.92
CA ALA A 28 12.00 7.47 -15.33
C ALA A 28 12.76 6.31 -14.68
N TRP A 29 14.08 6.16 -14.88
CA TRP A 29 14.82 4.94 -14.53
C TRP A 29 14.81 4.59 -13.03
N MET A 30 15.44 5.41 -12.20
CA MET A 30 15.48 5.16 -10.76
C MET A 30 14.10 5.32 -10.09
N PRO A 31 13.31 6.36 -10.39
CA PRO A 31 12.01 6.52 -9.75
C PRO A 31 11.07 5.33 -9.97
N ILE A 32 11.02 4.78 -11.18
CA ILE A 32 10.15 3.62 -11.42
C ILE A 32 10.67 2.36 -10.75
N ASN A 33 12.00 2.15 -10.70
CA ASN A 33 12.58 0.96 -10.11
C ASN A 33 12.35 0.95 -8.60
N ILE A 34 12.55 2.10 -7.94
CA ILE A 34 12.24 2.28 -6.51
C ILE A 34 10.75 2.03 -6.26
N HIS A 35 9.87 2.66 -7.05
CA HIS A 35 8.43 2.47 -6.90
C HIS A 35 8.01 1.01 -7.11
N ARG A 36 8.55 0.32 -8.12
CA ARG A 36 8.25 -1.09 -8.41
C ARG A 36 8.75 -2.02 -7.32
N LEU A 37 9.96 -1.79 -6.81
CA LEU A 37 10.52 -2.58 -5.72
C LEU A 37 9.60 -2.51 -4.50
N ILE A 38 9.24 -1.30 -4.08
CA ILE A 38 8.34 -1.09 -2.94
C ILE A 38 6.97 -1.72 -3.22
N ALA A 39 6.39 -1.47 -4.40
CA ALA A 39 5.09 -2.03 -4.78
C ALA A 39 5.09 -3.56 -4.78
N ASN A 40 6.17 -4.21 -5.21
CA ASN A 40 6.28 -5.67 -5.20
C ASN A 40 6.39 -6.23 -3.78
N ILE A 41 7.01 -5.51 -2.84
CA ILE A 41 7.00 -5.89 -1.42
C ILE A 41 5.58 -5.82 -0.86
N VAL A 42 4.84 -4.76 -1.19
CA VAL A 42 3.42 -4.64 -0.80
C VAL A 42 2.61 -5.78 -1.38
N PHE A 43 2.74 -6.04 -2.68
CA PHE A 43 2.07 -7.14 -3.36
C PHE A 43 2.35 -8.49 -2.70
N GLY A 44 3.63 -8.84 -2.52
CA GLY A 44 4.03 -10.10 -1.88
C GLY A 44 3.47 -10.25 -0.47
N GLY A 45 3.51 -9.19 0.34
CA GLY A 45 2.92 -9.17 1.68
C GLY A 45 1.41 -9.39 1.67
N THR A 46 0.67 -8.71 0.78
CA THR A 46 -0.78 -8.87 0.67
C THR A 46 -1.18 -10.27 0.16
N ILE A 47 -0.45 -10.83 -0.81
CA ILE A 47 -0.70 -12.20 -1.31
C ILE A 47 -0.42 -13.25 -0.22
N ALA A 48 0.68 -13.10 0.53
CA ALA A 48 0.95 -13.97 1.67
C ALA A 48 -0.14 -13.86 2.75
N GLY A 49 -0.63 -12.64 3.00
CA GLY A 49 -1.77 -12.39 3.89
C GLY A 49 -3.06 -13.07 3.40
N ALA A 50 -3.37 -12.99 2.11
CA ALA A 50 -4.55 -13.62 1.53
C ALA A 50 -4.46 -15.16 1.55
N TYR A 51 -3.27 -15.73 1.30
CA TYR A 51 -3.05 -17.17 1.48
C TYR A 51 -3.32 -17.59 2.92
N ALA A 52 -2.75 -16.86 3.88
CA ALA A 52 -2.94 -17.13 5.29
C ALA A 52 -4.42 -17.01 5.68
N ALA A 53 -5.14 -16.02 5.18
CA ALA A 53 -6.58 -15.87 5.36
C ALA A 53 -7.37 -17.08 4.84
N PHE A 54 -7.08 -17.54 3.63
CA PHE A 54 -7.72 -18.73 3.06
C PHE A 54 -7.48 -19.98 3.91
N ARG A 55 -6.25 -20.20 4.34
CA ARG A 55 -5.89 -21.35 5.19
C ARG A 55 -6.46 -21.23 6.60
N PHE A 56 -6.50 -20.03 7.19
CA PHE A 56 -7.14 -19.76 8.49
C PHE A 56 -8.62 -20.13 8.46
N LEU A 57 -9.35 -19.68 7.43
CA LEU A 57 -10.79 -19.95 7.29
C LEU A 57 -11.08 -21.44 7.05
N SER A 58 -10.12 -22.17 6.48
CA SER A 58 -10.22 -23.61 6.21
C SER A 58 -9.62 -24.48 7.32
N ALA A 59 -9.04 -23.88 8.37
CA ALA A 59 -8.32 -24.59 9.42
C ALA A 59 -9.28 -25.40 10.30
N LYS A 60 -8.92 -26.67 10.54
CA LYS A 60 -9.73 -27.60 11.34
C LYS A 60 -9.28 -27.66 12.80
N THR A 61 -8.02 -27.33 13.05
CA THR A 61 -7.43 -27.33 14.40
C THR A 61 -7.10 -25.91 14.85
N ASP A 62 -7.05 -25.73 16.17
CA ASP A 62 -6.67 -24.43 16.76
C ASP A 62 -5.21 -24.10 16.50
N GLU A 63 -4.33 -25.10 16.41
CA GLU A 63 -2.92 -24.93 16.09
C GLU A 63 -2.72 -24.41 14.66
N GLU A 64 -3.40 -25.00 13.67
CA GLU A 64 -3.38 -24.49 12.29
C GLU A 64 -3.91 -23.07 12.23
N ARG A 65 -5.02 -22.80 12.91
CA ARG A 65 -5.63 -21.47 12.95
C ARG A 65 -4.67 -20.45 13.55
N ALA A 66 -3.98 -20.79 14.64
CA ALA A 66 -2.95 -19.95 15.25
C ALA A 66 -1.78 -19.68 14.29
N ARG A 67 -1.29 -20.70 13.59
CA ARG A 67 -0.20 -20.55 12.60
C ARG A 67 -0.57 -19.60 11.48
N TYR A 68 -1.74 -19.78 10.87
CA TYR A 68 -2.18 -18.94 9.76
C TYR A 68 -2.59 -17.54 10.22
N ASP A 69 -3.03 -17.38 11.48
CA ASP A 69 -3.23 -16.06 12.05
C ASP A 69 -1.92 -15.27 12.15
N TRP A 70 -0.88 -15.92 12.67
CA TRP A 70 0.47 -15.35 12.72
C TRP A 70 0.99 -15.01 11.32
N MET A 71 0.83 -15.93 10.36
CA MET A 71 1.25 -15.70 8.97
C MET A 71 0.52 -14.51 8.34
N GLY A 72 -0.79 -14.40 8.57
CA GLY A 72 -1.61 -13.28 8.10
C GLY A 72 -1.14 -11.94 8.66
N TYR A 73 -0.78 -11.92 9.95
CA TYR A 73 -0.19 -10.75 10.57
C TYR A 73 1.15 -10.36 9.95
N ILE A 74 2.06 -11.31 9.73
CA ILE A 74 3.35 -11.05 9.08
C ILE A 74 3.16 -10.53 7.66
N GLY A 75 2.27 -11.14 6.88
CA GLY A 75 1.94 -10.69 5.53
C GLY A 75 1.43 -9.24 5.51
N ASN A 76 0.46 -8.92 6.38
CA ASN A 76 -0.04 -7.55 6.51
C ASN A 76 1.03 -6.57 7.01
N PHE A 77 1.91 -6.99 7.93
CA PHE A 77 3.00 -6.16 8.43
C PHE A 77 4.00 -5.80 7.31
N VAL A 78 4.43 -6.78 6.52
CA VAL A 78 5.33 -6.56 5.38
C VAL A 78 4.65 -5.63 4.37
N ALA A 79 3.39 -5.90 4.05
CA ALA A 79 2.62 -5.08 3.13
C ALA A 79 2.52 -3.62 3.60
N LEU A 80 2.06 -3.42 4.84
CA LEU A 80 1.83 -2.10 5.41
C LEU A 80 3.13 -1.28 5.54
N SER A 81 4.23 -1.92 5.93
CA SER A 81 5.52 -1.26 6.09
C SER A 81 6.05 -0.69 4.77
N ALA A 82 5.92 -1.45 3.68
CA ALA A 82 6.26 -0.96 2.34
C ALA A 82 5.20 0.02 1.79
N PHE A 83 3.92 -0.20 2.10
CA PHE A 83 2.82 0.60 1.58
C PHE A 83 2.83 2.04 2.11
N ILE A 84 3.22 2.25 3.37
CA ILE A 84 3.34 3.59 3.97
C ILE A 84 4.32 4.49 3.20
N VAL A 85 5.37 3.94 2.58
CA VAL A 85 6.36 4.70 1.80
C VAL A 85 6.09 4.69 0.29
N LEU A 86 5.19 3.82 -0.19
CA LEU A 86 4.88 3.68 -1.62
C LEU A 86 4.33 4.97 -2.26
N PRO A 87 3.41 5.73 -1.64
CA PRO A 87 2.97 7.02 -2.17
C PRO A 87 4.12 7.99 -2.45
N PHE A 88 5.16 7.99 -1.61
CA PHE A 88 6.33 8.86 -1.78
C PHE A 88 7.11 8.52 -3.05
N ALA A 89 7.35 7.23 -3.29
CA ALA A 89 7.97 6.78 -4.53
C ALA A 89 7.11 7.11 -5.76
N GLY A 90 5.78 7.06 -5.62
CA GLY A 90 4.85 7.50 -6.66
C GLY A 90 4.94 9.00 -6.96
N TYR A 91 5.00 9.85 -5.93
CA TYR A 91 5.20 11.29 -6.09
C TYR A 91 6.53 11.63 -6.74
N TYR A 92 7.60 10.93 -6.35
CA TYR A 92 8.91 11.07 -6.99
C TYR A 92 8.84 10.75 -8.48
N LEU A 93 8.26 9.61 -8.86
CA LEU A 93 8.05 9.26 -10.26
C LEU A 93 7.22 10.30 -11.02
N GLY A 94 6.12 10.77 -10.43
CA GLY A 94 5.27 11.78 -11.06
C GLY A 94 6.00 13.10 -11.31
N ARG A 95 6.84 13.54 -10.36
CA ARG A 95 7.68 14.74 -10.49
C ARG A 95 8.68 14.60 -11.63
N GLU A 96 9.37 13.47 -11.73
CA GLU A 96 10.39 13.24 -12.78
C GLU A 96 9.75 13.17 -14.18
N ILE A 97 8.56 12.57 -14.32
CA ILE A 97 7.80 12.62 -15.57
C ILE A 97 7.42 14.06 -15.94
N TYR A 98 6.98 14.86 -14.97
CA TYR A 98 6.62 16.26 -15.19
C TYR A 98 7.85 17.11 -15.59
N ALA A 99 9.01 16.84 -14.98
CA ALA A 99 10.27 17.51 -15.30
C ALA A 99 10.79 17.14 -16.69
N TYR A 100 10.58 15.89 -17.12
CA TYR A 100 10.91 15.45 -18.48
C TYR A 100 10.01 16.11 -19.52
N ASN A 101 8.68 16.09 -19.32
CA ASN A 101 7.73 16.68 -20.25
C ASN A 101 6.44 17.14 -19.55
N GLN A 102 6.18 18.45 -19.57
CA GLN A 102 5.00 19.03 -18.94
C GLN A 102 3.69 18.55 -19.57
N THR A 103 3.65 18.34 -20.89
CA THR A 103 2.47 17.83 -21.59
C THR A 103 2.10 16.43 -21.13
N MET A 104 3.08 15.54 -20.91
CA MET A 104 2.83 14.22 -20.30
C MET A 104 2.28 14.36 -18.88
N GLY A 105 2.84 15.27 -18.08
CA GLY A 105 2.37 15.55 -16.74
C GLY A 105 0.93 16.07 -16.69
N ILE A 106 0.57 16.98 -17.60
CA ILE A 106 -0.79 17.51 -17.74
C ILE A 106 -1.75 16.42 -18.21
N THR A 107 -1.34 15.60 -19.19
CA THR A 107 -2.14 14.47 -19.71
C THR A 107 -2.43 13.46 -18.61
N MET A 108 -1.44 13.19 -17.75
CA MET A 108 -1.58 12.27 -16.63
C MET A 108 -2.67 12.74 -15.67
N MET A 109 -2.77 14.04 -15.42
CA MET A 109 -3.72 14.63 -14.45
C MET A 109 -4.99 15.20 -15.09
N GLY A 110 -5.15 15.08 -16.40
CA GLY A 110 -6.22 15.69 -17.19
C GLY A 110 -7.08 14.67 -17.93
N GLY A 111 -8.21 15.15 -18.47
CA GLY A 111 -9.12 14.34 -19.29
C GLY A 111 -9.63 13.08 -18.57
N PHE A 112 -9.76 11.96 -19.29
CA PHE A 112 -10.22 10.70 -18.70
C PHE A 112 -9.19 10.08 -17.73
N MET A 113 -7.91 10.42 -17.84
CA MET A 113 -6.87 9.92 -16.94
C MET A 113 -7.02 10.50 -15.53
N SER A 114 -7.60 11.69 -15.36
CA SER A 114 -7.87 12.25 -14.03
C SER A 114 -8.80 11.34 -13.21
N TRP A 115 -9.81 10.73 -13.86
CA TRP A 115 -10.72 9.77 -13.24
C TRP A 115 -10.04 8.46 -12.86
N LEU A 116 -9.03 8.03 -13.61
CA LEU A 116 -8.18 6.92 -13.21
C LEU A 116 -7.50 7.19 -11.87
N TRP A 117 -6.98 8.42 -11.65
CA TRP A 117 -6.38 8.79 -10.36
C TRP A 117 -7.39 8.87 -9.22
N ILE A 118 -8.67 9.16 -9.50
CA ILE A 118 -9.73 9.10 -8.50
C ILE A 118 -10.04 7.66 -8.11
N ILE A 119 -10.16 6.77 -9.10
CA ILE A 119 -10.29 5.33 -8.84
C ILE A 119 -9.10 4.84 -8.02
N GLN A 120 -7.88 5.24 -8.39
CA GLN A 120 -6.68 4.91 -7.64
C GLN A 120 -6.76 5.39 -6.18
N ALA A 121 -7.17 6.64 -5.95
CA ALA A 121 -7.34 7.18 -4.60
C ALA A 121 -8.37 6.38 -3.79
N ILE A 122 -9.44 5.90 -4.44
CA ILE A 122 -10.43 5.01 -3.82
C ILE A 122 -9.80 3.70 -3.33
N LEU A 123 -9.05 3.03 -4.20
CA LEU A 123 -8.37 1.79 -3.86
C LEU A 123 -7.36 1.99 -2.72
N ILE A 124 -6.56 3.05 -2.78
CA ILE A 124 -5.55 3.33 -1.75
C ILE A 124 -6.24 3.68 -0.42
N GLY A 125 -7.37 4.38 -0.44
CA GLY A 125 -8.21 4.61 0.73
C GLY A 125 -8.70 3.31 1.36
N ILE A 126 -9.20 2.36 0.56
CA ILE A 126 -9.59 1.02 1.02
C ILE A 126 -8.40 0.29 1.65
N LEU A 127 -7.21 0.37 1.04
CA LEU A 127 -6.01 -0.27 1.58
C LEU A 127 -5.60 0.31 2.95
N PHE A 128 -5.65 1.63 3.13
CA PHE A 128 -5.38 2.27 4.42
C PHE A 128 -6.41 1.87 5.47
N LEU A 129 -7.71 1.99 5.16
CA LEU A 129 -8.78 1.65 6.09
C LEU A 129 -8.75 0.17 6.46
N GLY A 130 -8.63 -0.72 5.48
CA GLY A 130 -8.56 -2.17 5.67
C GLY A 130 -7.34 -2.58 6.50
N SER A 131 -6.15 -2.07 6.19
CA SER A 131 -4.93 -2.41 6.93
C SER A 131 -5.00 -1.97 8.40
N ASN A 132 -5.54 -0.77 8.66
CA ASN A 132 -5.75 -0.29 10.02
C ASN A 132 -6.82 -1.09 10.76
N TYR A 133 -7.94 -1.38 10.10
CA TYR A 133 -9.00 -2.19 10.66
C TYR A 133 -8.51 -3.60 11.04
N TYR A 134 -7.72 -4.24 10.18
CA TYR A 134 -7.07 -5.52 10.49
C TYR A 134 -6.17 -5.43 11.73
N LEU A 135 -5.34 -4.37 11.85
CA LEU A 135 -4.52 -4.16 13.04
C LEU A 135 -5.38 -3.99 14.30
N TRP A 136 -6.48 -3.24 14.22
CA TRP A 136 -7.36 -3.01 15.37
C TRP A 136 -8.08 -4.27 15.83
N LEU A 137 -8.56 -5.11 14.90
CA LEU A 137 -9.08 -6.43 15.22
C LEU A 137 -8.00 -7.33 15.83
N GLY A 138 -6.79 -7.27 15.29
CA GLY A 138 -5.66 -8.00 15.82
C GLY A 138 -5.20 -7.54 17.21
N MET A 139 -5.65 -6.38 17.71
CA MET A 139 -5.42 -5.98 19.09
C MET A 139 -6.29 -6.76 20.08
N GLU A 140 -7.46 -7.27 19.66
CA GLU A 140 -8.38 -7.99 20.55
C GLU A 140 -7.82 -9.34 21.02
N ARG A 141 -6.90 -9.93 20.25
CA ARG A 141 -6.15 -11.14 20.64
C ARG A 141 -4.93 -10.87 21.54
N ILE A 142 -4.67 -9.61 21.90
CA ILE A 142 -3.47 -9.22 22.65
C ILE A 142 -3.85 -8.74 24.06
N PRO A 143 -3.50 -9.48 25.12
CA PRO A 143 -3.73 -9.04 26.50
C PRO A 143 -3.04 -7.70 26.79
N GLY A 144 -3.77 -6.72 27.33
CA GLY A 144 -3.24 -5.39 27.65
C GLY A 144 -3.34 -4.38 26.51
N ALA A 145 -3.90 -4.75 25.36
CA ALA A 145 -4.15 -3.83 24.25
C ALA A 145 -5.35 -2.90 24.49
N GLU A 146 -6.21 -3.21 25.47
CA GLU A 146 -7.44 -2.46 25.78
C GLU A 146 -7.16 -0.98 26.06
N ARG A 147 -6.00 -0.67 26.64
CA ARG A 147 -5.52 0.70 26.89
C ARG A 147 -5.37 1.56 25.63
N TYR A 148 -5.22 0.94 24.46
CA TYR A 148 -5.07 1.62 23.19
C TYR A 148 -6.39 1.78 22.42
N ARG A 149 -7.47 1.12 22.86
CA ARG A 149 -8.78 1.15 22.18
C ARG A 149 -9.34 2.57 22.06
N LYS A 150 -9.05 3.44 23.02
CA LYS A 150 -9.43 4.87 23.01
C LYS A 150 -8.86 5.68 21.84
N TYR A 151 -7.75 5.23 21.24
CA TYR A 151 -7.15 5.91 20.09
C TYR A 151 -7.79 5.49 18.76
N VAL A 152 -8.54 4.38 18.72
CA VAL A 152 -9.13 3.86 17.48
C VAL A 152 -10.16 4.83 16.87
N PRO A 153 -11.16 5.35 17.62
CA PRO A 153 -12.14 6.29 17.05
C PRO A 153 -11.53 7.56 16.41
N PRO A 154 -10.63 8.32 17.06
CA PRO A 154 -10.06 9.51 16.42
C PRO A 154 -9.20 9.16 15.19
N MET A 155 -8.48 8.04 15.21
CA MET A 155 -7.73 7.57 14.04
C MET A 155 -8.67 7.22 12.88
N LEU A 156 -9.79 6.54 13.16
CA LEU A 156 -10.79 6.20 12.16
C LEU A 156 -11.45 7.45 11.56
N ILE A 157 -11.78 8.45 12.38
CA ILE A 157 -12.34 9.72 11.91
C ILE A 157 -11.35 10.40 10.96
N LEU A 158 -10.08 10.50 11.35
CA LEU A 158 -9.04 11.11 10.52
C LEU A 158 -8.83 10.36 9.20
N LEU A 159 -8.75 9.02 9.24
CA LEU A 159 -8.62 8.20 8.04
C LEU A 159 -9.82 8.34 7.10
N THR A 160 -11.04 8.36 7.66
CA THR A 160 -12.28 8.50 6.88
C THR A 160 -12.39 9.89 6.25
N ILE A 161 -12.15 10.96 7.01
CA ILE A 161 -12.15 12.33 6.48
C ILE A 161 -11.05 12.50 5.42
N GLY A 162 -9.85 12.00 5.71
CA GLY A 162 -8.74 12.03 4.77
C GLY A 162 -9.08 11.28 3.48
N PHE A 163 -9.73 10.13 3.59
CA PHE A 163 -10.22 9.35 2.46
C PHE A 163 -11.24 10.14 1.62
N MET A 164 -12.26 10.74 2.24
CA MET A 164 -13.28 11.54 1.54
C MET A 164 -12.67 12.72 0.77
N VAL A 165 -11.74 13.45 1.41
CA VAL A 165 -11.03 14.56 0.75
C VAL A 165 -10.16 14.05 -0.39
N TRP A 166 -9.44 12.95 -0.18
CA TRP A 166 -8.53 12.43 -1.21
C TRP A 166 -9.28 11.93 -2.44
N ALA A 167 -10.41 11.25 -2.24
CA ALA A 167 -11.28 10.74 -3.29
C ALA A 167 -12.07 11.84 -4.04
N THR A 168 -12.01 13.10 -3.58
CA THR A 168 -12.75 14.19 -4.21
C THR A 168 -12.22 14.48 -5.63
N PRO A 169 -13.07 14.41 -6.69
CA PRO A 169 -12.66 14.73 -8.06
C PRO A 169 -12.52 16.23 -8.27
N ARG A 170 -11.51 16.66 -9.05
CA ARG A 170 -11.36 18.07 -9.43
C ARG A 170 -12.15 18.45 -10.68
N SER A 171 -12.24 17.52 -11.62
CA SER A 171 -12.96 17.67 -12.89
C SER A 171 -14.17 16.74 -12.88
N MET A 172 -15.35 17.28 -13.16
CA MET A 172 -16.55 16.48 -13.39
C MET A 172 -16.79 16.35 -14.90
N VAL A 173 -17.42 15.24 -15.32
CA VAL A 173 -17.96 15.13 -16.67
C VAL A 173 -19.31 15.84 -16.63
N VAL A 174 -19.34 17.07 -17.12
CA VAL A 174 -20.52 17.95 -17.05
C VAL A 174 -20.86 18.47 -18.43
N THR A 175 -22.16 18.66 -18.65
CA THR A 175 -22.71 19.34 -19.82
C THR A 175 -22.42 20.84 -19.76
N LEU A 176 -22.56 21.52 -20.90
CA LEU A 176 -22.35 22.96 -20.99
C LEU A 176 -23.31 23.74 -20.07
N ASP A 177 -24.55 23.27 -19.94
CA ASP A 177 -25.57 23.91 -19.11
C ASP A 177 -25.27 23.74 -17.62
N GLU A 178 -24.78 22.57 -17.21
CA GLU A 178 -24.30 22.35 -15.83
C GLU A 178 -23.08 23.22 -15.51
N ALA A 179 -22.13 23.35 -16.45
CA ALA A 179 -20.97 24.23 -16.28
C ALA A 179 -21.38 25.70 -16.10
N ARG A 180 -22.40 26.16 -16.85
CA ARG A 180 -22.98 27.50 -16.68
C ARG A 180 -23.68 27.64 -15.33
N ALA A 181 -24.46 26.64 -14.93
CA ALA A 181 -25.17 26.64 -13.64
C ALA A 181 -24.21 26.66 -12.44
N MET A 182 -23.02 26.05 -12.56
CA MET A 182 -21.97 26.06 -11.53
C MET A 182 -21.10 27.33 -11.54
N GLY A 183 -21.30 28.25 -12.49
CA GLY A 183 -20.49 29.46 -12.63
C GLY A 183 -19.07 29.21 -13.16
N GLY A 184 -18.83 28.07 -13.82
CA GLY A 184 -17.52 27.73 -14.39
C GLY A 184 -17.32 26.24 -14.65
N THR A 185 -16.11 25.88 -15.09
CA THR A 185 -15.73 24.48 -15.41
C THR A 185 -15.44 23.62 -14.18
N HIS A 186 -15.42 24.22 -12.98
CA HIS A 186 -15.14 23.53 -11.72
C HIS A 186 -16.21 23.88 -10.67
N HIS A 187 -16.75 22.86 -10.02
CA HIS A 187 -17.64 23.04 -8.88
C HIS A 187 -16.88 23.66 -7.70
N PRO A 188 -17.41 24.66 -6.97
CA PRO A 188 -16.69 25.36 -5.90
C PRO A 188 -16.07 24.45 -4.82
N LEU A 189 -16.86 23.53 -4.27
CA LEU A 189 -16.39 22.58 -3.24
C LEU A 189 -15.42 21.52 -3.78
N LEU A 190 -15.79 20.85 -4.88
CA LEU A 190 -14.96 19.78 -5.47
C LEU A 190 -13.67 20.33 -6.07
N GLY A 191 -13.72 21.53 -6.64
CA GLY A 191 -12.55 22.26 -7.13
C GLY A 191 -11.59 22.61 -6.01
N PHE A 192 -12.10 22.96 -4.82
CA PHE A 192 -11.29 23.23 -3.63
C PHE A 192 -10.59 21.98 -3.10
N PHE A 193 -11.32 20.91 -2.80
CA PHE A 193 -10.74 19.67 -2.24
C PHE A 193 -10.04 18.79 -3.29
N GLY A 194 -10.37 18.95 -4.57
CA GLY A 194 -9.80 18.19 -5.67
C GLY A 194 -8.37 18.60 -6.05
N VAL A 195 -7.82 19.68 -5.47
CA VAL A 195 -6.45 20.10 -5.76
C VAL A 195 -5.40 19.19 -5.11
N MET A 196 -4.21 19.11 -5.74
CA MET A 196 -3.09 18.32 -5.19
C MET A 196 -2.68 18.72 -3.78
N SER A 197 -2.89 19.99 -3.38
CA SER A 197 -2.62 20.46 -2.03
C SER A 197 -3.42 19.70 -0.97
N ALA A 198 -4.74 19.64 -1.14
CA ALA A 198 -5.63 18.87 -0.26
C ALA A 198 -5.24 17.39 -0.25
N LYS A 199 -5.11 16.78 -1.44
CA LYS A 199 -4.79 15.36 -1.62
C LYS A 199 -3.48 14.96 -0.94
N ASN A 200 -2.41 15.73 -1.13
CA ASN A 200 -1.11 15.47 -0.51
C ASN A 200 -1.16 15.64 1.02
N THR A 201 -1.90 16.63 1.50
CA THR A 201 -2.03 16.89 2.94
C THR A 201 -2.69 15.69 3.62
N VAL A 202 -3.86 15.28 3.11
CA VAL A 202 -4.62 14.20 3.75
C VAL A 202 -3.94 12.85 3.63
N VAL A 203 -3.26 12.54 2.52
CA VAL A 203 -2.53 11.26 2.42
C VAL A 203 -1.39 11.20 3.44
N ASN A 204 -0.67 12.29 3.66
CA ASN A 204 0.42 12.33 4.64
C ASN A 204 -0.10 12.19 6.07
N LEU A 205 -1.25 12.80 6.38
CA LEU A 205 -1.92 12.61 7.67
C LEU A 205 -2.41 11.16 7.83
N MET A 206 -3.00 10.56 6.81
CA MET A 206 -3.42 9.15 6.82
C MET A 206 -2.22 8.21 7.03
N ILE A 207 -1.07 8.51 6.42
CA ILE A 207 0.18 7.77 6.62
C ILE A 207 0.64 7.88 8.08
N LEU A 208 0.69 9.10 8.65
CA LEU A 208 1.06 9.30 10.06
C LEU A 208 0.11 8.54 11.00
N THR A 209 -1.20 8.58 10.73
CA THR A 209 -2.20 7.85 11.51
C THR A 209 -2.04 6.33 11.41
N THR A 210 -1.76 5.83 10.21
CA THR A 210 -1.51 4.40 9.98
C THR A 210 -0.23 3.95 10.67
N PHE A 211 0.81 4.77 10.63
CA PHE A 211 2.05 4.52 11.36
C PHE A 211 1.83 4.54 12.88
N LEU A 212 1.02 5.47 13.40
CA LEU A 212 0.62 5.49 14.81
C LEU A 212 -0.12 4.18 15.18
N SER A 213 -1.08 3.76 14.37
CA SER A 213 -1.81 2.48 14.55
C SER A 213 -0.85 1.29 14.65
N TYR A 214 0.16 1.22 13.78
CA TYR A 214 1.21 0.21 13.84
C TYR A 214 2.02 0.27 15.15
N ILE A 215 2.43 1.47 15.59
CA ILE A 215 3.16 1.66 16.85
C ILE A 215 2.31 1.19 18.04
N LEU A 216 1.02 1.54 18.08
CA LEU A 216 0.12 1.09 19.14
C LEU A 216 0.00 -0.44 19.15
N TYR A 217 -0.14 -1.07 17.98
CA TYR A 217 -0.16 -2.53 17.86
C TYR A 217 1.13 -3.17 18.40
N ARG A 218 2.29 -2.66 17.99
CA ARG A 218 3.60 -3.19 18.42
C ARG A 218 3.84 -3.08 19.92
N ARG A 219 3.18 -2.11 20.56
CA ARG A 219 3.23 -1.89 22.00
C ARG A 219 2.17 -2.67 22.76
N ALA A 220 1.17 -3.24 22.08
CA ALA A 220 -0.04 -3.79 22.68
C ALA A 220 0.26 -4.73 23.87
N ASN A 221 1.18 -5.68 23.72
CA ASN A 221 1.57 -6.62 24.78
C ASN A 221 2.75 -6.19 25.67
N LYS A 222 3.18 -4.92 25.63
CA LYS A 222 4.42 -4.47 26.28
C LYS A 222 4.20 -3.32 27.25
N ILE A 223 4.76 -3.43 28.46
CA ILE A 223 4.86 -2.34 29.42
C ILE A 223 6.34 -1.91 29.50
N PRO A 224 6.66 -0.66 29.15
CA PRO A 224 8.04 -0.21 29.13
C PRO A 224 8.57 -0.04 30.57
N THR A 225 9.83 -0.40 30.78
CA THR A 225 10.49 -0.44 32.11
C THR A 225 11.56 0.63 32.29
N LYS A 226 11.91 1.37 31.24
CA LYS A 226 12.99 2.37 31.26
C LYS A 226 12.54 3.64 32.03
N PRO A 227 13.45 4.32 32.76
CA PRO A 227 13.10 5.52 33.53
C PRO A 227 12.73 6.72 32.63
N TRP A 228 13.27 6.78 31.41
CA TRP A 228 13.07 7.88 30.48
C TRP A 228 11.83 7.74 29.59
N VAL A 229 10.94 6.78 29.84
CA VAL A 229 9.75 6.51 29.00
C VAL A 229 8.87 7.74 28.82
N LYS A 230 8.63 8.52 29.88
CA LYS A 230 7.81 9.73 29.79
C LYS A 230 8.41 10.74 28.81
N MET A 231 9.72 10.94 28.88
CA MET A 231 10.47 11.82 27.98
C MET A 231 10.45 11.28 26.54
N GLY A 232 10.72 9.99 26.35
CA GLY A 232 10.69 9.35 25.03
C GLY A 232 9.32 9.45 24.37
N MET A 233 8.25 9.20 25.11
CA MET A 233 6.88 9.37 24.62
C MET A 233 6.55 10.83 24.29
N ALA A 234 7.00 11.79 25.11
CA ALA A 234 6.81 13.21 24.84
C ALA A 234 7.50 13.64 23.53
N ILE A 235 8.75 13.20 23.30
CA ILE A 235 9.48 13.46 22.06
C ILE A 235 8.78 12.83 20.86
N GLN A 236 8.26 11.60 20.99
CA GLN A 236 7.51 10.95 19.90
C GLN A 236 6.23 11.71 19.55
N TRP A 237 5.45 12.13 20.55
CA TRP A 237 4.25 12.95 20.33
C TRP A 237 4.61 14.30 19.71
N ALA A 238 5.70 14.93 20.15
CA ALA A 238 6.21 16.16 19.53
C ALA A 238 6.61 15.93 18.07
N ALA A 239 7.25 14.80 17.74
CA ALA A 239 7.60 14.46 16.36
C ALA A 239 6.36 14.26 15.47
N PHE A 240 5.33 13.56 15.96
CA PHE A 240 4.05 13.44 15.26
C PHE A 240 3.38 14.80 15.06
N GLY A 241 3.32 15.63 16.11
CA GLY A 241 2.72 16.97 16.06
C GLY A 241 3.47 17.90 15.11
N ALA A 242 4.80 17.90 15.13
CA ALA A 242 5.63 18.69 14.24
C ALA A 242 5.45 18.25 12.78
N ALA A 243 5.45 16.95 12.49
CA ALA A 243 5.22 16.46 11.13
C ALA A 243 3.82 16.81 10.64
N ALA A 244 2.78 16.64 11.46
CA ALA A 244 1.42 17.05 11.13
C ALA A 244 1.33 18.56 10.86
N LEU A 245 1.99 19.39 11.67
CA LEU A 245 2.03 20.84 11.49
C LEU A 245 2.70 21.23 10.17
N VAL A 246 3.85 20.62 9.83
CA VAL A 246 4.54 20.86 8.55
C VAL A 246 3.65 20.44 7.37
N VAL A 247 3.02 19.26 7.46
CA VAL A 247 2.10 18.75 6.42
C VAL A 247 0.94 19.71 6.20
N VAL A 248 0.27 20.14 7.27
CA VAL A 248 -0.87 21.06 7.20
C VAL A 248 -0.42 22.45 6.71
N PHE A 249 0.71 22.97 7.20
CA PHE A 249 1.23 24.28 6.79
C PHE A 249 1.46 24.33 5.28
N TYR A 250 2.24 23.40 4.72
CA TYR A 250 2.48 23.35 3.28
C TYR A 250 1.22 23.00 2.48
N GLY A 251 0.29 22.26 3.09
CA GLY A 251 -1.02 21.96 2.53
C GLY A 251 -1.90 23.19 2.34
N VAL A 252 -1.96 24.05 3.36
CA VAL A 252 -2.71 25.32 3.33
C VAL A 252 -1.99 26.33 2.46
N TYR A 253 -0.68 26.50 2.64
CA TYR A 253 0.12 27.45 1.86
C TYR A 253 0.11 27.12 0.37
N GLY A 254 0.03 25.82 0.02
CA GLY A 254 -0.11 25.36 -1.35
C GLY A 254 -1.31 25.93 -2.11
N TYR A 255 -2.36 26.42 -1.43
CA TYR A 255 -3.50 27.10 -2.10
C TYR A 255 -3.15 28.49 -2.63
N PHE A 256 -2.15 29.15 -2.06
CA PHE A 256 -1.79 30.54 -2.35
C PHE A 256 -0.61 30.68 -3.31
N VAL A 257 -0.09 29.55 -3.84
CA VAL A 257 1.06 29.53 -4.75
C VAL A 257 0.71 28.84 -6.07
N GLU A 258 1.53 29.12 -7.09
CA GLU A 258 1.48 28.47 -8.39
C GLU A 258 1.66 26.95 -8.31
N SER A 259 1.12 26.24 -9.30
CA SER A 259 1.12 24.77 -9.34
C SER A 259 2.52 24.15 -9.29
N ILE A 260 3.52 24.77 -9.93
CA ILE A 260 4.89 24.26 -9.94
C ILE A 260 5.54 24.33 -8.54
N VAL A 261 5.35 25.45 -7.84
CA VAL A 261 5.83 25.65 -6.46
C VAL A 261 5.11 24.68 -5.52
N ARG A 262 3.80 24.51 -5.70
CA ARG A 262 2.97 23.57 -4.95
C ARG A 262 3.44 22.13 -5.07
N ILE A 263 3.87 21.69 -6.26
CA ILE A 263 4.46 20.35 -6.45
C ILE A 263 5.74 20.22 -5.62
N GLY A 264 6.56 21.26 -5.57
CA GLY A 264 7.77 21.32 -4.74
C GLY A 264 7.50 21.10 -3.25
N PHE A 265 6.39 21.63 -2.73
CA PHE A 265 6.02 21.48 -1.31
C PHE A 265 5.80 20.04 -0.87
N SER A 266 5.46 19.13 -1.79
CA SER A 266 5.33 17.70 -1.47
C SER A 266 6.61 17.12 -0.86
N VAL A 267 7.79 17.61 -1.25
CA VAL A 267 9.08 17.14 -0.73
C VAL A 267 9.20 17.43 0.76
N TYR A 268 8.78 18.61 1.22
CA TYR A 268 8.83 18.98 2.64
C TYR A 268 7.82 18.20 3.47
N GLN A 269 6.60 18.00 2.94
CA GLN A 269 5.58 17.17 3.61
C GLN A 269 6.07 15.73 3.79
N VAL A 270 6.57 15.12 2.72
CA VAL A 270 7.09 13.75 2.72
C VAL A 270 8.32 13.64 3.64
N GLY A 271 9.25 14.59 3.53
CA GLY A 271 10.44 14.63 4.38
C GLY A 271 10.09 14.69 5.87
N ALA A 272 9.10 15.49 6.24
CA ALA A 272 8.63 15.58 7.63
C ALA A 272 8.02 14.26 8.12
N VAL A 273 7.21 13.58 7.30
CA VAL A 273 6.62 12.29 7.66
C VAL A 273 7.69 11.20 7.80
N ILE A 274 8.63 11.10 6.87
CA ILE A 274 9.75 10.15 6.94
C ILE A 274 10.61 10.43 8.18
N ALA A 275 10.94 11.70 8.44
CA ALA A 275 11.70 12.09 9.63
C ALA A 275 10.97 11.69 10.92
N ALA A 276 9.65 11.91 11.00
CA ALA A 276 8.86 11.47 12.15
C ALA A 276 8.87 9.94 12.30
N ILE A 277 8.73 9.18 11.22
CA ILE A 277 8.81 7.71 11.26
C ILE A 277 10.16 7.27 11.80
N VAL A 278 11.27 7.82 11.29
CA VAL A 278 12.62 7.47 11.70
C VAL A 278 12.86 7.83 13.17
N VAL A 279 12.55 9.06 13.58
CA VAL A 279 12.72 9.51 14.97
C VAL A 279 11.87 8.67 15.93
N VAL A 280 10.60 8.42 15.59
CA VAL A 280 9.72 7.62 16.45
C VAL A 280 10.24 6.20 16.58
N MET A 281 10.65 5.56 15.49
CA MET A 281 11.21 4.19 15.53
C MET A 281 12.54 4.12 16.27
N ALA A 282 13.42 5.10 16.07
CA ALA A 282 14.71 5.19 16.75
C ALA A 282 14.56 5.31 18.27
N ILE A 283 13.48 5.93 18.74
CA ILE A 283 13.14 6.01 20.17
C ILE A 283 12.37 4.75 20.62
N ASP A 284 11.42 4.26 19.83
CA ASP A 284 10.53 3.16 20.19
C ASP A 284 11.30 1.85 20.44
N VAL A 285 12.23 1.50 19.54
CA VAL A 285 13.03 0.28 19.62
C VAL A 285 13.80 0.16 20.96
N PRO A 286 14.64 1.14 21.37
CA PRO A 286 15.34 1.06 22.64
C PRO A 286 14.41 1.24 23.86
N MET A 287 13.34 2.02 23.75
CA MET A 287 12.40 2.27 24.85
C MET A 287 11.69 0.99 25.32
N PHE A 288 11.37 0.10 24.38
CA PHE A 288 10.69 -1.17 24.66
C PHE A 288 11.64 -2.38 24.78
N LYS A 289 12.96 -2.16 24.74
CA LYS A 289 13.95 -3.22 24.97
C LYS A 289 13.90 -3.67 26.44
N GLY A 290 13.53 -4.94 26.67
CA GLY A 290 13.34 -5.49 28.03
C GLY A 290 12.03 -5.03 28.68
N ALA A 291 11.03 -4.64 27.89
CA ALA A 291 9.69 -4.35 28.37
C ALA A 291 9.04 -5.60 29.00
N ARG A 292 8.23 -5.38 30.04
CA ARG A 292 7.45 -6.46 30.68
C ARG A 292 6.30 -6.86 29.75
N SER A 293 6.13 -8.16 29.53
CA SER A 293 4.99 -8.69 28.76
C SER A 293 3.71 -8.65 29.59
N THR A 294 2.59 -8.24 29.00
CA THR A 294 1.25 -8.32 29.62
C THR A 294 0.55 -9.67 29.36
N GLY A 295 1.17 -10.53 28.57
CA GLY A 295 0.65 -11.86 28.23
C GLY A 295 1.09 -12.30 26.84
N GLU A 296 0.90 -13.58 26.55
CA GLU A 296 1.13 -14.11 25.21
C GLU A 296 0.00 -13.70 24.25
N ILE A 297 0.35 -13.55 22.98
CA ILE A 297 -0.62 -13.25 21.93
C ILE A 297 -1.44 -14.52 21.68
N ARG A 298 -2.77 -14.41 21.76
CA ARG A 298 -3.70 -15.52 21.55
C ARG A 298 -3.95 -15.73 20.06
N TRP A 299 -2.94 -16.27 19.37
CA TRP A 299 -3.05 -16.54 17.95
C TRP A 299 -4.22 -17.49 17.66
N GLY A 300 -4.95 -17.23 16.58
CA GLY A 300 -6.09 -18.05 16.16
C GLY A 300 -7.45 -17.58 16.71
N THR A 301 -7.46 -16.64 17.67
CA THR A 301 -8.71 -16.11 18.26
C THR A 301 -9.17 -14.80 17.64
N ILE A 302 -8.50 -14.30 16.58
CA ILE A 302 -8.97 -13.12 15.86
C ILE A 302 -10.31 -13.41 15.17
N ALA A 303 -11.18 -12.41 15.10
CA ALA A 303 -12.48 -12.56 14.47
C ALA A 303 -12.34 -12.95 12.97
N PRO A 304 -13.16 -13.88 12.45
CA PRO A 304 -13.05 -14.39 11.07
C PRO A 304 -13.12 -13.30 10.00
N HIS A 305 -13.83 -12.20 10.27
CA HIS A 305 -13.94 -11.10 9.29
C HIS A 305 -12.60 -10.39 9.03
N SER A 306 -11.62 -10.48 9.92
CA SER A 306 -10.25 -10.02 9.66
C SER A 306 -9.60 -10.72 8.44
N GLN A 307 -10.00 -11.96 8.16
CA GLN A 307 -9.47 -12.72 7.03
C GLN A 307 -10.03 -12.22 5.69
N TYR A 308 -11.31 -11.83 5.66
CA TYR A 308 -11.89 -11.16 4.50
C TYR A 308 -11.19 -9.82 4.22
N VAL A 309 -10.74 -9.11 5.25
CA VAL A 309 -9.95 -7.89 5.08
C VAL A 309 -8.61 -8.20 4.40
N LEU A 310 -7.88 -9.24 4.80
CA LEU A 310 -6.62 -9.61 4.13
C LEU A 310 -6.83 -9.99 2.66
N ILE A 311 -7.90 -10.71 2.35
CA ILE A 311 -8.28 -11.04 0.96
C ILE A 311 -8.61 -9.76 0.18
N LEU A 312 -9.42 -8.86 0.78
CA LEU A 312 -9.74 -7.56 0.19
C LEU A 312 -8.48 -6.77 -0.12
N LEU A 313 -7.52 -6.67 0.81
CA LEU A 313 -6.26 -5.95 0.60
C LEU A 313 -5.49 -6.52 -0.60
N ALA A 314 -5.41 -7.84 -0.73
CA ALA A 314 -4.74 -8.47 -1.87
C ALA A 314 -5.45 -8.19 -3.20
N VAL A 315 -6.77 -8.32 -3.25
CA VAL A 315 -7.56 -8.05 -4.45
C VAL A 315 -7.45 -6.57 -4.85
N THR A 316 -7.63 -5.66 -3.90
CA THR A 316 -7.52 -4.21 -4.12
C THR A 316 -6.13 -3.82 -4.60
N PHE A 317 -5.06 -4.37 -4.00
CA PHE A 317 -3.69 -4.05 -4.41
C PHE A 317 -3.35 -4.61 -5.80
N THR A 318 -3.80 -5.83 -6.11
CA THR A 318 -3.60 -6.44 -7.44
C THR A 318 -4.29 -5.64 -8.53
N TRP A 319 -5.54 -5.24 -8.28
CA TRP A 319 -6.30 -4.41 -9.22
C TRP A 319 -5.67 -3.02 -9.40
N LEU A 320 -5.20 -2.41 -8.30
CA LEU A 320 -4.41 -1.17 -8.32
C LEU A 320 -3.15 -1.31 -9.19
N MET A 321 -2.41 -2.42 -9.10
CA MET A 321 -1.23 -2.64 -9.95
C MET A 321 -1.59 -2.71 -11.44
N GLY A 322 -2.69 -3.36 -11.79
CA GLY A 322 -3.20 -3.40 -13.16
C GLY A 322 -3.56 -2.00 -13.68
N LEU A 323 -4.29 -1.23 -12.87
CA LEU A 323 -4.68 0.16 -13.18
C LEU A 323 -3.45 1.06 -13.39
N MET A 324 -2.45 0.97 -12.51
CA MET A 324 -1.22 1.76 -12.65
C MET A 324 -0.32 1.26 -13.80
N GLY A 325 -0.43 0.00 -14.17
CA GLY A 325 0.15 -0.53 -15.41
C GLY A 325 -0.43 0.17 -16.64
N PHE A 326 -1.76 0.26 -16.72
CA PHE A 326 -2.47 0.96 -17.78
C PHE A 326 -2.12 2.46 -17.80
N ALA A 327 -2.14 3.15 -16.66
CA ALA A 327 -1.78 4.57 -16.58
C ALA A 327 -0.38 4.85 -17.16
N ARG A 328 0.63 4.08 -16.77
CA ARG A 328 2.01 4.24 -17.27
C ARG A 328 2.15 3.93 -18.76
N SER A 329 1.30 3.07 -19.31
CA SER A 329 1.28 2.84 -20.76
C SER A 329 0.57 3.97 -21.49
N GLY A 330 -0.60 4.38 -20.97
CA GLY A 330 -1.47 5.37 -21.59
C GLY A 330 -0.92 6.80 -21.58
N ILE A 331 0.00 7.16 -20.67
CA ILE A 331 0.69 8.46 -20.75
C ILE A 331 1.52 8.64 -22.03
N ARG A 332 1.88 7.55 -22.71
CA ARG A 332 2.56 7.62 -24.00
C ARG A 332 1.60 7.81 -25.18
N GLN A 333 0.29 7.75 -24.96
CA GLN A 333 -0.74 7.91 -25.99
C GLN A 333 -0.45 7.03 -27.22
N HIS A 334 -0.20 7.64 -28.39
CA HIS A 334 0.05 7.00 -29.67
C HIS A 334 1.54 6.81 -29.95
N TRP A 335 2.37 6.69 -28.91
CA TRP A 335 3.82 6.56 -29.05
C TRP A 335 4.32 5.24 -28.45
N HIS A 336 5.07 4.47 -29.22
CA HIS A 336 5.85 3.35 -28.68
C HIS A 336 7.04 3.87 -27.87
N VAL A 337 7.73 4.88 -28.40
CA VAL A 337 8.76 5.67 -27.70
C VAL A 337 8.33 7.13 -27.77
N TYR A 338 8.04 7.73 -26.63
CA TYR A 338 7.43 9.05 -26.56
C TYR A 338 8.27 10.10 -27.29
N GLY A 339 7.67 10.81 -28.25
CA GLY A 339 8.32 11.84 -29.05
C GLY A 339 9.29 11.34 -30.13
N VAL A 340 9.46 10.02 -30.29
CA VAL A 340 10.45 9.43 -31.21
C VAL A 340 9.79 8.47 -32.20
N LEU A 341 9.07 7.46 -31.68
CA LEU A 341 8.45 6.42 -32.50
C LEU A 341 6.94 6.46 -32.30
N ARG A 342 6.26 7.16 -33.21
CA ARG A 342 4.79 7.23 -33.25
C ARG A 342 4.23 5.94 -33.82
N ASP A 343 3.20 5.42 -33.18
CA ASP A 343 2.36 4.35 -33.70
C ASP A 343 1.40 4.94 -34.74
N ASN A 344 1.55 4.51 -35.99
CA ASN A 344 0.72 4.92 -37.12
C ASN A 344 -0.25 3.81 -37.56
N SER A 345 -0.34 2.73 -36.79
CA SER A 345 -1.31 1.67 -37.07
C SER A 345 -2.73 2.17 -36.88
N VAL A 346 -3.69 1.50 -37.54
CA VAL A 346 -5.12 1.80 -37.40
C VAL A 346 -5.62 1.58 -35.97
N ASP A 347 -4.93 0.75 -35.20
CA ASP A 347 -5.25 0.39 -33.83
C ASP A 347 -4.47 1.22 -32.80
N ALA A 348 -3.77 2.28 -33.23
CA ALA A 348 -3.02 3.18 -32.37
C ALA A 348 -3.99 4.04 -31.53
N VAL A 349 -4.55 3.47 -30.46
CA VAL A 349 -5.51 4.14 -29.58
C VAL A 349 -5.21 3.87 -28.11
N THR A 350 -5.52 4.83 -27.25
CA THR A 350 -5.59 4.58 -25.81
C THR A 350 -7.02 4.15 -25.46
N PRO A 351 -7.24 2.91 -24.98
CA PRO A 351 -8.58 2.44 -24.67
C PRO A 351 -9.32 3.33 -23.67
N ALA A 352 -10.64 3.41 -23.81
CA ALA A 352 -11.50 4.08 -22.84
C ALA A 352 -11.36 3.43 -21.46
N LEU A 353 -11.50 4.24 -20.40
CA LEU A 353 -11.28 3.78 -19.02
C LEU A 353 -12.17 2.59 -18.63
N GLY A 354 -13.43 2.55 -19.08
CA GLY A 354 -14.33 1.43 -18.83
C GLY A 354 -13.86 0.12 -19.47
N TYR A 355 -13.39 0.18 -20.72
CA TYR A 355 -12.81 -1.00 -21.40
C TYR A 355 -11.55 -1.47 -20.67
N ALA A 356 -10.63 -0.55 -20.36
CA ALA A 356 -9.41 -0.88 -19.63
C ALA A 356 -9.71 -1.50 -18.25
N ALA A 357 -10.67 -0.94 -17.51
CA ALA A 357 -11.10 -1.47 -16.22
C ALA A 357 -11.67 -2.89 -16.32
N ASN A 358 -12.46 -3.19 -17.36
CA ASN A 358 -12.97 -4.55 -17.60
C ASN A 358 -11.83 -5.53 -17.87
N VAL A 359 -10.88 -5.18 -18.76
CA VAL A 359 -9.73 -6.03 -19.06
C VAL A 359 -8.88 -6.27 -17.82
N ILE A 360 -8.58 -5.22 -17.04
CA ILE A 360 -7.83 -5.33 -15.77
C ILE A 360 -8.58 -6.24 -14.79
N THR A 361 -9.90 -6.13 -14.72
CA THR A 361 -10.74 -6.96 -13.85
C THR A 361 -10.67 -8.42 -14.25
N VAL A 362 -10.81 -8.74 -15.55
CA VAL A 362 -10.66 -10.11 -16.06
C VAL A 362 -9.28 -10.66 -15.74
N VAL A 363 -8.21 -9.91 -16.01
CA VAL A 363 -6.83 -10.32 -15.70
C VAL A 363 -6.64 -10.56 -14.19
N THR A 364 -7.21 -9.70 -13.36
CA THR A 364 -7.14 -9.84 -11.89
C THR A 364 -7.88 -11.10 -11.43
N LEU A 365 -9.08 -11.36 -11.96
CA LEU A 365 -9.85 -12.57 -11.65
C LEU A 365 -9.13 -13.83 -12.14
N THR A 366 -8.56 -13.82 -13.35
CA THR A 366 -7.74 -14.93 -13.86
C THR A 366 -6.53 -15.18 -12.96
N PHE A 367 -5.83 -14.11 -12.55
CA PHE A 367 -4.70 -14.22 -11.63
C PHE A 367 -5.14 -14.87 -10.30
N PHE A 368 -6.23 -14.40 -9.68
CA PHE A 368 -6.72 -15.01 -8.44
C PHE A 368 -7.25 -16.43 -8.64
N ALA A 369 -7.86 -16.77 -9.79
CA ALA A 369 -8.25 -18.13 -10.10
C ALA A 369 -7.02 -19.06 -10.15
N LEU A 370 -5.92 -18.61 -10.78
CA LEU A 370 -4.65 -19.34 -10.82
C LEU A 370 -4.02 -19.45 -9.42
N VAL A 371 -4.03 -18.38 -8.64
CA VAL A 371 -3.52 -18.39 -7.25
C VAL A 371 -4.33 -19.36 -6.38
N MET A 372 -5.66 -19.33 -6.47
CA MET A 372 -6.54 -20.26 -5.74
C MET A 372 -6.32 -21.71 -6.19
N PHE A 373 -6.10 -21.94 -7.48
CA PHE A 373 -5.75 -23.26 -8.02
C PHE A 373 -4.41 -23.75 -7.45
N ILE A 374 -3.38 -22.89 -7.38
CA ILE A 374 -2.08 -23.20 -6.77
C ILE A 374 -2.24 -23.49 -5.27
N PHE A 375 -3.04 -22.71 -4.55
CA PHE A 375 -3.29 -22.92 -3.12
C PHE A 375 -4.01 -24.25 -2.86
N TRP A 376 -4.96 -24.60 -3.72
CA TRP A 376 -5.65 -25.89 -3.68
C TRP A 376 -4.69 -27.06 -3.95
N LEU A 377 -3.84 -26.95 -4.97
CA LEU A 377 -2.84 -27.98 -5.31
C LEU A 377 -1.84 -28.17 -4.16
N GLY A 378 -1.38 -27.08 -3.53
CA GLY A 378 -0.56 -27.15 -2.33
C GLY A 378 -1.25 -27.87 -1.17
N GLY A 379 -2.55 -27.62 -0.97
CA GLY A 379 -3.34 -28.30 0.05
C GLY A 379 -3.52 -29.81 -0.20
N LEU A 380 -3.55 -30.26 -1.46
CA LEU A 380 -3.55 -31.69 -1.79
C LEU A 380 -2.21 -32.35 -1.48
N ALA A 381 -1.10 -31.66 -1.74
CA ALA A 381 0.24 -32.17 -1.42
C ALA A 381 0.45 -32.32 0.10
N ASP A 382 -0.07 -31.40 0.91
CA ASP A 382 -0.03 -31.48 2.38
C ASP A 382 -0.81 -32.71 2.88
N LYS A 383 -2.04 -32.92 2.39
CA LYS A 383 -2.86 -34.10 2.71
C LYS A 383 -2.18 -35.41 2.31
N GLY A 384 -1.51 -35.43 1.16
CA GLY A 384 -0.74 -36.58 0.69
C GLY A 384 0.43 -36.91 1.62
N LYS A 385 1.11 -35.89 2.17
CA LYS A 385 2.17 -36.07 3.18
C LYS A 385 1.63 -36.53 4.52
N GLU A 386 0.50 -35.98 4.99
CA GLU A 386 -0.16 -36.45 6.22
C GLU A 386 -0.60 -37.91 6.10
N ALA A 387 -1.18 -38.30 4.95
CA ALA A 387 -1.51 -39.71 4.67
C ALA A 387 -0.26 -40.59 4.61
N ALA A 388 0.82 -40.15 3.96
CA ALA A 388 2.08 -40.88 3.92
C ALA A 388 2.75 -41.02 5.30
N HIS A 389 2.70 -39.99 6.15
CA HIS A 389 3.17 -40.06 7.53
C HIS A 389 2.29 -40.93 8.43
N ALA A 390 0.96 -40.93 8.22
CA ALA A 390 0.04 -41.82 8.91
C ALA A 390 0.24 -43.29 8.51
N HIS A 391 0.61 -43.56 7.25
CA HIS A 391 0.96 -44.91 6.77
C HIS A 391 2.41 -45.32 7.12
N GLY A 392 3.29 -44.38 7.49
CA GLY A 392 4.68 -44.62 7.87
C GLY A 392 4.91 -44.91 9.36
N HIS A 393 3.89 -44.72 10.21
CA HIS A 393 3.92 -45.13 11.62
C HIS A 393 3.13 -46.43 11.82
N ALA A 394 3.68 -47.54 11.32
CA ALA A 394 3.49 -48.80 12.02
C ALA A 394 4.10 -48.62 13.42
N ALA A 395 3.29 -48.92 14.44
CA ALA A 395 3.63 -48.77 15.85
C ALA A 395 5.05 -49.29 16.16
N PRO A 396 5.78 -48.67 17.12
CA PRO A 396 6.93 -49.36 17.68
C PRO A 396 6.43 -50.69 18.24
N VAL A 397 6.97 -51.77 17.70
CA VAL A 397 6.71 -53.14 18.18
C VAL A 397 7.16 -53.18 19.63
N LEU A 398 6.19 -53.27 20.54
CA LEU A 398 6.41 -53.84 21.86
C LEU A 398 6.79 -55.32 21.64
N ALA A 399 8.09 -55.60 21.57
CA ALA A 399 8.66 -56.90 21.90
C ALA A 399 9.32 -56.66 23.27
N GLY A 400 8.87 -57.23 24.38
CA GLY A 400 8.58 -58.65 24.60
C GLY A 400 9.48 -59.01 25.78
N GLY A 401 8.88 -59.33 26.92
CA GLY A 401 9.59 -59.48 28.19
C GLY A 401 10.58 -60.65 28.22
N SER A 402 11.52 -60.54 29.16
CA SER A 402 12.16 -61.68 29.81
C SER A 402 12.05 -61.46 31.32
N ASP A 403 11.14 -62.19 31.97
CA ASP A 403 11.24 -62.47 33.40
C ASP A 403 12.30 -63.56 33.62
N ARG A 404 12.87 -63.55 34.84
CA ARG A 404 13.67 -64.58 35.55
C ARG A 404 15.19 -64.59 35.29
N ASP A 405 16.09 -64.79 36.25
CA ASP A 405 16.06 -65.07 37.70
C ASP A 405 17.48 -64.77 38.25
N ASP A 406 17.57 -64.49 39.55
CA ASP A 406 18.63 -64.84 40.52
C ASP A 406 20.13 -64.61 40.23
N ALA A 407 20.72 -63.63 40.93
CA ALA A 407 21.88 -63.78 41.86
C ALA A 407 22.34 -62.42 42.41
#